data_AF-A0AAD9L2H6-F1
#
_entry.id   AF-A0AAD9L2H6-F1
#
_cell.length_a   1.000
_cell.length_b   1.000
_cell.length_c   1.000
_cell.angle_alpha   90.00
_cell.angle_beta   90.00
_cell.angle_gamma   90.00
#
_symmetry.space_group_name_H-M   'P 1'
#
loop_
_entity.id
_entity.type
_entity.pdbx_description
1 polymer ?
#
loop_
_entity_poly.entity_id
_entity_poly.type
_entity_poly.pdbx_seq_one_letter_code
_entity_poly.pdbx_strand_id
1 'polypeptide(L)'
;MAFTLRGNFAKRLPALRQLSSVAGPSATAGDHGAGVKLWKILTFTVAVPSVIVCYVNAQMKEKEEHERLKMEGPPEFVAYPHLRLRSKKWPWGDGNHSLFHNPHTNPLPDGYEHQE
;
A
#
# COMPACT_ATOMS: atom_id res chain seq x y z
N MET A 1 6.44 -52.10 66.36
CA MET A 1 6.10 -50.96 65.46
C MET A 1 6.49 -51.34 64.05
N ALA A 2 5.51 -51.65 63.21
CA ALA A 2 5.73 -52.00 61.80
C ALA A 2 5.34 -50.78 60.96
N PHE A 3 6.25 -50.27 60.12
CA PHE A 3 5.87 -49.53 58.92
C PHE A 3 6.94 -49.73 57.84
N THR A 4 6.54 -50.51 56.85
CA THR A 4 7.23 -50.80 55.58
C THR A 4 7.22 -49.57 54.68
N LEU A 5 8.37 -49.14 54.18
CA LEU A 5 8.48 -48.13 53.12
C LEU A 5 8.23 -48.80 51.75
N ARG A 6 7.09 -48.50 51.13
CA ARG A 6 6.82 -48.78 49.71
C ARG A 6 7.41 -47.66 48.85
N GLY A 7 8.29 -48.02 47.92
CA GLY A 7 8.71 -47.11 46.85
C GLY A 7 7.59 -46.86 45.84
N ASN A 8 7.64 -45.70 45.18
CA ASN A 8 6.92 -45.46 43.93
C ASN A 8 7.80 -44.64 42.98
N PHE A 9 8.28 -45.32 41.94
CA PHE A 9 8.69 -44.74 40.67
C PHE A 9 7.49 -44.01 40.03
N ALA A 10 7.64 -42.74 39.65
CA ALA A 10 6.98 -42.18 38.46
C ALA A 10 7.47 -40.75 38.20
N LYS A 11 8.30 -40.60 37.17
CA LYS A 11 8.54 -39.34 36.47
C LYS A 11 7.19 -38.84 35.93
N ARG A 12 6.75 -37.64 36.27
CA ARG A 12 5.66 -36.95 35.57
C ARG A 12 6.03 -35.48 35.34
N LEU A 13 6.57 -35.22 34.16
CA LEU A 13 6.60 -33.90 33.56
C LEU A 13 5.15 -33.47 33.28
N PRO A 14 4.67 -32.29 33.72
CA PRO A 14 3.43 -31.75 33.20
C PRO A 14 3.64 -31.31 31.76
N ALA A 15 2.73 -31.76 30.90
CA ALA A 15 2.75 -31.59 29.46
C ALA A 15 2.58 -30.13 29.04
N LEU A 16 3.40 -29.73 28.06
CA LEU A 16 3.19 -28.53 27.25
C LEU A 16 1.99 -28.76 26.32
N ARG A 17 0.86 -28.09 26.54
CA ARG A 17 -0.13 -27.68 25.51
C ARG A 17 -1.30 -26.92 26.15
N GLN A 18 -1.14 -25.61 26.31
CA GLN A 18 -2.28 -24.71 26.17
C GLN A 18 -2.11 -24.02 24.83
N LEU A 19 -2.69 -24.64 23.79
CA LEU A 19 -3.02 -23.92 22.57
C LEU A 19 -4.05 -22.87 22.98
N SER A 20 -3.59 -21.64 23.19
CA SER A 20 -4.45 -20.48 23.26
C SER A 20 -5.31 -20.48 22.01
N SER A 21 -6.59 -20.80 22.18
CA SER A 21 -7.63 -20.56 21.20
C SER A 21 -7.55 -19.08 20.83
N VAL A 22 -6.99 -18.78 19.66
CA VAL A 22 -7.23 -17.49 19.02
C VAL A 22 -8.67 -17.53 18.56
N ALA A 23 -9.57 -17.13 19.45
CA ALA A 23 -10.87 -16.63 19.06
C ALA A 23 -10.59 -15.35 18.26
N GLY A 24 -10.39 -15.51 16.93
CA GLY A 24 -10.47 -14.39 16.02
C GLY A 24 -11.82 -13.69 16.23
N PRO A 25 -11.92 -12.38 15.97
CA PRO A 25 -13.17 -11.65 16.13
C PRO A 25 -14.19 -12.20 15.13
N SER A 26 -14.92 -13.23 15.55
CA SER A 26 -16.12 -13.67 14.88
C SER A 26 -17.06 -12.49 14.98
N ALA A 27 -17.42 -11.91 13.83
CA ALA A 27 -18.45 -10.90 13.71
C ALA A 27 -19.78 -11.54 14.11
N THR A 28 -20.00 -11.72 15.41
CA THR A 28 -21.31 -12.05 15.96
C THR A 28 -22.14 -10.79 15.81
N ALA A 29 -23.01 -10.82 14.80
CA ALA A 29 -24.08 -9.85 14.62
C ALA A 29 -25.01 -9.92 15.84
N GLY A 30 -24.64 -9.18 16.88
CA GLY A 30 -25.27 -9.27 18.20
C GLY A 30 -25.25 -7.97 18.98
N ASP A 31 -25.13 -6.82 18.30
CA ASP A 31 -25.57 -5.50 18.76
C ASP A 31 -25.35 -4.50 17.61
N HIS A 32 -26.40 -3.87 17.10
CA HIS A 32 -26.31 -2.97 15.94
C HIS A 32 -25.51 -1.68 16.24
N GLY A 33 -25.09 -1.46 17.50
CA GLY A 33 -24.22 -0.35 17.93
C GLY A 33 -22.76 -0.71 18.21
N ALA A 34 -22.45 -1.97 18.53
CA ALA A 34 -21.09 -2.41 18.88
C ALA A 34 -20.11 -2.34 17.68
N GLY A 35 -20.60 -2.66 16.48
CA GLY A 35 -19.80 -2.58 15.26
C GLY A 35 -19.28 -1.17 14.98
N VAL A 36 -20.12 -0.14 15.16
CA VAL A 36 -19.75 1.26 14.88
C VAL A 36 -18.60 1.71 15.79
N LYS A 37 -18.60 1.31 17.07
CA LYS A 37 -17.51 1.66 17.99
C LYS A 37 -16.19 0.97 17.60
N LEU A 38 -16.24 -0.32 17.25
CA LEU A 38 -15.07 -1.06 16.78
C LEU A 38 -14.47 -0.44 15.52
N TRP A 39 -15.30 -0.17 14.50
CA TRP A 39 -14.85 0.41 13.24
C TRP A 39 -14.28 1.81 13.44
N LYS A 40 -14.89 2.66 14.29
CA LYS A 40 -14.32 3.97 14.62
C LYS A 40 -12.94 3.86 15.26
N ILE A 41 -12.76 2.95 16.22
CA ILE A 41 -11.45 2.74 16.85
C ILE A 41 -10.45 2.30 15.78
N LEU A 42 -10.77 1.28 14.97
CA LEU A 42 -9.87 0.78 13.92
C LEU A 42 -9.51 1.85 12.89
N THR A 43 -10.45 2.70 12.48
CA THR A 43 -10.16 3.81 11.56
C THR A 43 -9.14 4.77 12.15
N PHE A 44 -9.29 5.17 13.41
CA PHE A 44 -8.38 6.14 14.03
C PHE A 44 -7.04 5.53 14.50
N THR A 45 -7.03 4.26 14.93
CA THR A 45 -5.82 3.63 15.47
C THR A 45 -5.00 2.87 14.43
N VAL A 46 -5.63 2.42 13.34
CA VAL A 46 -4.96 1.64 12.29
C VAL A 46 -4.98 2.40 10.97
N ALA A 47 -6.16 2.69 10.42
CA ALA A 47 -6.24 3.23 9.06
C ALA A 47 -5.57 4.60 8.91
N VAL A 48 -5.81 5.54 9.83
CA VAL A 48 -5.21 6.89 9.79
C VAL A 48 -3.68 6.82 9.90
N PRO A 49 -3.08 6.13 10.90
CA PRO A 49 -1.63 5.95 10.94
C PRO A 49 -1.05 5.27 9.70
N SER A 50 -1.72 4.24 9.17
CA SER A 50 -1.27 3.57 7.94
C SER A 50 -1.24 4.53 6.75
N VAL A 51 -2.28 5.35 6.56
CA VAL A 51 -2.33 6.35 5.50
C VAL A 51 -1.23 7.41 5.67
N ILE A 52 -0.96 7.86 6.90
CA ILE A 52 0.11 8.83 7.17
C ILE A 52 1.47 8.24 6.78
N VAL A 53 1.76 6.98 7.12
CA VAL A 53 3.01 6.32 6.75
C VAL A 53 3.13 6.21 5.22
N CYS A 54 2.07 5.79 4.54
CA CYS A 54 2.06 5.72 3.07
C CYS A 54 2.23 7.11 2.44
N TYR A 55 1.61 8.15 3.01
CA TYR A 55 1.73 9.52 2.53
C TYR A 55 3.16 10.04 2.65
N VAL A 56 3.82 9.83 3.79
CA VAL A 56 5.22 10.23 3.97
C VAL A 56 6.13 9.47 3.00
N ASN A 57 5.90 8.17 2.79
CA ASN A 57 6.67 7.41 1.80
C ASN A 57 6.48 7.93 0.36
N ALA A 58 5.23 8.22 -0.02
CA ALA A 58 4.93 8.78 -1.33
C ALA A 58 5.59 10.15 -1.53
N GLN A 59 5.57 11.01 -0.51
CA GLN A 59 6.23 12.32 -0.53
C GLN A 59 7.75 12.23 -0.67
N MET A 60 8.39 11.27 0.00
CA MET A 60 9.83 11.05 -0.15
C MET A 60 10.19 10.62 -1.57
N LYS A 61 9.42 9.67 -2.12
CA LYS A 61 9.61 9.21 -3.50
C LYS A 61 9.32 10.31 -4.52
N GLU A 62 8.24 11.07 -4.34
CA GLU A 62 7.91 12.19 -5.23
C GLU A 62 9.05 13.20 -5.31
N LYS A 63 9.65 13.57 -4.17
CA LYS A 63 10.79 14.49 -4.14
C LYS A 63 12.01 13.91 -4.84
N GLU A 64 12.35 12.65 -4.59
CA GLU A 64 13.46 11.95 -5.25
C GLU A 64 13.24 11.90 -6.77
N GLU A 65 12.05 11.52 -7.23
CA GLU A 65 11.69 11.45 -8.64
C GLU A 65 11.71 12.84 -9.30
N HIS A 66 11.21 13.86 -8.61
CA HIS A 66 11.22 15.25 -9.08
C HIS A 66 12.63 15.82 -9.17
N GLU A 67 13.47 15.54 -8.18
CA GLU A 67 14.89 15.92 -8.19
C GLU A 67 15.65 15.17 -9.29
N ARG A 68 15.40 13.87 -9.48
CA ARG A 68 15.96 13.09 -10.58
C ARG A 68 15.55 13.67 -11.94
N LEU A 69 14.26 13.94 -12.14
CA LEU A 69 13.75 14.54 -13.38
C LEU A 69 14.32 15.94 -13.63
N LYS A 70 14.63 16.72 -12.57
CA LYS A 70 15.31 18.02 -12.71
C LYS A 70 16.78 17.91 -13.05
N MET A 71 17.50 16.91 -12.52
CA MET A 71 18.93 16.75 -12.75
C MET A 71 19.24 16.02 -14.07
N GLU A 72 18.54 14.93 -14.35
CA GLU A 72 18.79 14.06 -15.51
C GLU A 72 17.95 14.46 -16.73
N GLY A 73 16.90 15.25 -16.53
CA GLY A 73 15.93 15.59 -17.56
C GLY A 73 14.92 14.47 -17.81
N PRO A 74 13.87 14.73 -18.61
CA PRO A 74 12.96 13.68 -19.04
C PRO A 74 13.69 12.64 -19.89
N PRO A 75 13.22 11.38 -19.90
CA PRO A 75 13.86 10.32 -20.69
C PRO A 75 13.89 10.70 -22.17
N GLU A 76 14.95 10.28 -22.88
CA GLU A 76 15.15 10.57 -24.30
C GLU A 76 13.90 10.21 -25.12
N PHE A 77 13.52 11.10 -26.03
CA PHE A 77 12.37 10.89 -26.88
C PHE A 77 12.64 9.81 -27.92
N VAL A 78 11.96 8.67 -27.80
CA VAL A 78 11.92 7.64 -28.83
C VAL A 78 10.49 7.54 -29.37
N ALA A 79 10.35 7.76 -30.67
CA ALA A 79 9.08 7.72 -31.40
C ALA A 79 8.60 6.27 -31.63
N TYR A 80 8.24 5.59 -30.54
CA TYR A 80 7.68 4.25 -30.61
C TYR A 80 6.32 4.26 -31.32
N PRO A 81 6.08 3.36 -32.30
CA PRO A 81 4.86 3.38 -33.14
C PRO A 81 3.57 3.05 -32.37
N HIS A 82 3.69 2.46 -31.18
CA HIS A 82 2.56 2.13 -30.31
C HIS A 82 2.27 3.22 -29.26
N LEU A 83 3.14 4.22 -29.11
CA LEU A 83 2.94 5.35 -28.20
C LEU A 83 2.45 6.57 -28.97
N ARG A 84 1.73 7.46 -28.29
CA ARG A 84 1.24 8.75 -28.85
C ARG A 84 0.43 8.60 -30.15
N LEU A 85 -0.28 7.49 -30.30
CA LEU A 85 -1.12 7.25 -31.48
C LEU A 85 -2.24 8.29 -31.58
N ARG A 86 -2.40 8.83 -32.79
CA ARG A 86 -3.36 9.90 -33.10
C ARG A 86 -4.25 9.51 -34.28
N SER A 87 -5.30 8.71 -34.05
CA SER A 87 -6.25 8.34 -35.10
C SER A 87 -7.26 9.46 -35.42
N LYS A 88 -7.65 10.24 -34.40
CA LYS A 88 -8.52 11.41 -34.52
C LYS A 88 -8.05 12.50 -33.54
N LYS A 89 -8.22 13.76 -33.94
CA LYS A 89 -7.93 14.92 -33.09
C LYS A 89 -8.85 14.95 -31.84
N TRP A 90 -8.35 15.48 -30.73
CA TRP A 90 -9.13 15.66 -29.50
C TRP A 90 -10.16 16.79 -29.72
N PRO A 91 -11.31 16.78 -29.02
CA PRO A 91 -12.34 17.79 -29.17
C PRO A 91 -12.05 19.11 -28.40
N TRP A 92 -10.82 19.32 -27.92
CA TRP A 92 -10.39 20.53 -27.20
C TRP A 92 -9.00 20.97 -27.64
N GLY A 93 -8.65 22.21 -27.30
CA GLY A 93 -7.33 22.77 -27.57
C GLY A 93 -6.96 22.74 -29.06
N ASP A 94 -5.75 22.30 -29.35
CA ASP A 94 -5.21 22.11 -30.71
C ASP A 94 -5.53 20.73 -31.31
N GLY A 95 -6.20 19.86 -30.53
CA GLY A 95 -6.50 18.49 -30.90
C GLY A 95 -5.33 17.51 -30.79
N ASN A 96 -4.13 17.94 -30.37
CA ASN A 96 -2.94 17.10 -30.19
C ASN A 96 -2.61 16.87 -28.71
N HIS A 97 -2.89 17.84 -27.84
CA HIS A 97 -2.60 17.76 -26.41
C HIS A 97 -3.66 16.97 -25.65
N SER A 98 -3.19 16.02 -24.82
CA SER A 98 -4.08 15.25 -23.93
C SER A 98 -4.75 16.15 -22.87
N LEU A 99 -5.82 15.66 -22.22
CA LEU A 99 -6.56 16.46 -21.23
C LEU A 99 -5.70 16.88 -20.03
N PHE A 100 -4.80 16.00 -19.60
CA PHE A 100 -3.80 16.27 -18.54
C PHE A 100 -2.40 16.28 -19.16
N HIS A 101 -2.20 17.17 -20.12
CA HIS A 101 -0.90 17.35 -20.76
C HIS A 101 0.08 18.07 -19.84
N ASN A 102 1.28 17.51 -19.68
CA ASN A 102 2.39 18.14 -18.99
C ASN A 102 3.55 18.32 -19.98
N PRO A 103 3.87 19.55 -20.41
CA PRO A 103 4.94 19.82 -21.39
C PRO A 103 6.31 19.28 -20.99
N HIS A 104 6.59 19.15 -19.68
CA HIS A 104 7.88 18.68 -19.19
C HIS A 104 8.05 17.15 -19.24
N THR A 105 6.95 16.38 -19.22
CA THR A 105 7.01 14.91 -19.09
C THR A 105 6.31 14.17 -20.22
N ASN A 106 5.39 14.81 -20.94
CA ASN A 106 4.56 14.19 -21.95
C ASN A 106 4.96 14.72 -23.33
N PRO A 107 5.76 13.98 -24.10
CA PRO A 107 6.11 14.40 -25.44
C PRO A 107 4.94 14.13 -26.40
N LEU A 108 4.81 15.01 -27.38
CA LEU A 108 3.92 14.89 -28.52
C LEU A 108 4.49 13.86 -29.53
N PRO A 109 3.75 13.50 -30.60
CA PRO A 109 4.27 12.59 -31.63
C PRO A 109 5.57 13.06 -32.30
N ASP A 110 5.87 14.35 -32.24
CA ASP A 110 7.01 15.06 -32.81
C ASP A 110 8.16 15.30 -31.82
N GLY A 111 7.96 15.12 -30.51
CA GLY A 111 9.00 15.30 -29.49
C GLY A 111 8.52 15.97 -28.20
N TYR A 112 9.46 16.33 -27.32
CA TYR A 112 9.18 17.19 -26.17
C TYR A 112 9.14 18.66 -26.58
N GLU A 113 8.20 19.42 -26.03
CA GLU A 113 8.02 20.85 -26.36
C GLU A 113 9.13 21.76 -25.84
N HIS A 114 9.95 21.30 -24.88
CA HIS A 114 10.99 22.10 -24.23
C HIS A 114 12.42 21.60 -24.50
N GLN A 115 12.60 20.63 -25.40
CA GLN A 115 13.92 20.19 -25.86
C GLN A 115 14.29 20.95 -27.15
N GLU A 116 14.81 22.17 -26.99
CA GLU A 116 15.71 22.81 -27.96
C GLU A 116 17.13 22.83 -27.39
#